data_AF-A0ABD0BZN7-F1
#
_entry.id   AF-A0ABD0BZN7-F1
#
_cell.length_a   1.000
_cell.length_b   1.000
_cell.length_c   1.000
_cell.angle_alpha   90.00
_cell.angle_beta   90.00
_cell.angle_gamma   90.00
#
_symmetry.space_group_name_H-M   'P 1'
#
loop_
_entity.id
_entity.type
_entity.pdbx_description
1 polymer ?
#
loop_
_entity_poly.entity_id
_entity_poly.type
_entity_poly.pdbx_seq_one_letter_code
_entity_poly.pdbx_strand_id
1 'polypeptide(L)'
;MAEIKNNDSISKTLLVVLVLCLVCSIVVAGSAVGLKPLQQEQRALDKQRNILAVAGLMQEGITKDDVAAVFAERITARLVDLKTGELMDKDPAKYNQALALKDPQMSTTLDASQDPAGIKRRSNVAEIYLVRDEQKRIQEIVLPIYGNGLWSMMYAFVALETDGRTVKGITYYDQGETPGLGGEVENPNWRAQFVGKKVLDDNGQPALKVVKGGARPGDEFAVDGLSGATLTSNGVQHSFDFWMGELGFGPFLKNVREGALNNG
;
A
#
# COMPACT_ATOMS: atom_id res chain seq x y z
N MET A 1 22.38 -39.38 -51.74
CA MET A 1 21.95 -39.56 -50.34
C MET A 1 22.33 -38.29 -49.60
N ALA A 2 21.36 -37.57 -49.02
CA ALA A 2 21.65 -36.37 -48.25
C ALA A 2 22.19 -36.78 -46.87
N GLU A 3 23.44 -36.42 -46.59
CA GLU A 3 24.07 -36.65 -45.30
C GLU A 3 23.49 -35.65 -44.29
N ILE A 4 22.64 -36.13 -43.38
CA ILE A 4 22.06 -35.31 -42.30
C ILE A 4 23.20 -35.00 -41.33
N LYS A 5 23.74 -33.79 -41.45
CA LYS A 5 24.81 -33.29 -40.58
C LYS A 5 24.21 -33.03 -39.19
N ASN A 6 24.37 -33.97 -38.27
CA ASN A 6 23.94 -33.80 -36.88
C ASN A 6 24.67 -32.59 -36.28
N ASN A 7 23.93 -31.51 -36.03
CA ASN A 7 24.46 -30.27 -35.50
C ASN A 7 24.58 -30.28 -33.96
N ASP A 8 24.09 -31.35 -33.31
CA ASP A 8 24.16 -31.55 -31.87
C ASP A 8 25.54 -32.07 -31.45
N SER A 9 26.34 -31.15 -30.91
CA SER A 9 27.61 -31.46 -30.23
C SER A 9 27.56 -30.85 -28.84
N ILE A 10 27.91 -31.63 -27.83
CA ILE A 10 27.96 -31.20 -26.41
C ILE A 10 28.72 -29.88 -26.26
N SER A 11 29.81 -29.70 -27.03
CA SER A 11 30.62 -28.47 -27.02
C SER A 11 29.87 -27.24 -27.56
N LYS A 12 29.08 -27.40 -28.62
CA LYS A 12 28.24 -26.32 -29.17
C LYS A 12 27.12 -25.94 -28.20
N THR A 13 26.50 -26.94 -27.58
CA THR A 13 25.47 -26.69 -26.55
C THR A 13 26.05 -25.92 -25.37
N LEU A 14 27.24 -26.30 -24.89
CA LEU A 14 27.91 -25.59 -23.80
C LEU A 14 28.26 -24.14 -24.17
N LEU A 15 28.71 -23.90 -25.40
CA LEU A 15 29.01 -22.56 -25.92
C LEU A 15 27.75 -21.71 -26.03
N VAL A 16 26.65 -22.25 -26.54
CA VAL A 16 25.36 -21.55 -26.66
C VAL A 16 24.84 -21.16 -25.28
N VAL A 17 24.87 -22.07 -24.31
CA VAL A 17 24.45 -21.77 -22.93
C VAL A 17 25.33 -20.68 -22.33
N LEU A 18 26.66 -20.75 -22.51
CA LEU A 18 27.58 -19.74 -21.97
C LEU A 18 27.32 -18.35 -22.57
N VAL A 19 27.14 -18.27 -23.88
CA VAL A 19 26.83 -17.00 -24.57
C VAL A 19 25.45 -16.48 -24.13
N LEU A 20 24.43 -17.34 -24.05
CA LEU A 20 23.11 -16.96 -23.60
C LEU A 20 23.13 -16.44 -22.15
N CYS A 21 23.80 -17.16 -21.24
CA CYS A 21 24.00 -16.73 -19.84
C CYS A 21 24.73 -15.38 -19.76
N LEU A 22 25.75 -15.17 -20.59
CA LEU A 22 26.50 -13.92 -20.62
C LEU A 22 25.62 -12.76 -21.11
N VAL A 23 24.90 -12.94 -22.22
CA VAL A 23 23.99 -11.90 -22.75
C VAL A 23 22.87 -11.60 -21.77
N CYS A 24 22.21 -12.63 -21.22
CA CYS A 24 21.15 -12.46 -20.23
C CYS A 24 21.66 -11.74 -18.97
N SER A 25 22.86 -12.07 -18.48
CA SER A 25 23.42 -11.42 -17.28
C SER A 25 23.75 -9.95 -17.53
N ILE A 26 24.30 -9.60 -18.70
CA ILE A 26 24.56 -8.21 -19.08
C ILE A 26 23.26 -7.41 -19.19
N VAL A 27 22.23 -7.96 -19.86
CA VAL A 27 20.94 -7.27 -20.02
C VAL A 27 20.25 -7.06 -18.67
N VAL A 28 20.21 -8.09 -17.82
CA VAL A 28 19.57 -8.00 -16.50
C VAL A 28 20.35 -7.06 -15.59
N ALA A 29 21.68 -7.18 -15.51
CA ALA A 29 22.50 -6.32 -14.65
C ALA A 29 22.50 -4.86 -15.12
N GLY A 30 22.62 -4.64 -16.43
CA GLY A 30 22.57 -3.30 -17.02
C GLY A 30 21.23 -2.61 -16.74
N SER A 31 20.12 -3.33 -16.90
CA SER A 31 18.79 -2.80 -16.60
C SER A 31 18.61 -2.55 -15.10
N ALA A 32 19.00 -3.50 -14.25
CA ALA A 32 18.79 -3.43 -12.81
C ALA A 32 19.67 -2.39 -12.11
N VAL A 33 20.90 -2.16 -12.56
CA VAL A 33 21.81 -1.18 -11.93
C VAL A 33 21.63 0.20 -12.55
N GLY A 34 21.49 0.29 -13.87
CA GLY A 34 21.36 1.57 -14.58
C GLY A 34 20.04 2.29 -14.32
N LEU A 35 18.91 1.56 -14.26
CA LEU A 35 17.60 2.18 -14.07
C LEU A 35 17.19 2.35 -12.60
N LYS A 36 17.87 1.68 -11.66
CA LYS A 36 17.44 1.67 -10.25
C LYS A 36 17.34 3.05 -9.60
N PRO A 37 18.27 4.00 -9.80
CA PRO A 37 18.12 5.35 -9.27
C PRO A 37 16.87 6.05 -9.82
N LEU A 38 16.64 5.96 -11.13
CA LEU A 38 15.46 6.55 -11.79
C LEU A 38 14.16 5.89 -11.31
N GLN A 39 14.16 4.57 -11.12
CA GLN A 39 13.01 3.85 -10.57
C GLN A 39 12.71 4.27 -9.12
N GLN A 40 13.74 4.49 -8.30
CA GLN A 40 13.56 4.95 -6.93
C GLN A 40 12.98 6.36 -6.87
N GLU A 41 13.48 7.28 -7.70
CA GLU A 41 12.94 8.63 -7.82
C GLU A 41 11.48 8.62 -8.29
N GLN A 42 11.16 7.84 -9.33
CA GLN A 42 9.79 7.73 -9.82
C GLN A 42 8.85 7.10 -8.80
N ARG A 43 9.29 6.10 -8.02
CA ARG A 43 8.49 5.52 -6.93
C ARG A 43 8.22 6.52 -5.81
N ALA A 44 9.20 7.34 -5.45
CA ALA A 44 9.02 8.37 -4.43
C ALA A 44 7.99 9.43 -4.89
N LEU A 45 8.13 9.89 -6.13
CA LEU A 45 7.18 10.81 -6.75
C LEU A 45 5.78 10.20 -6.85
N ASP A 46 5.67 8.94 -7.26
CA ASP A 46 4.39 8.26 -7.38
C ASP A 46 3.71 8.06 -6.01
N LYS A 47 4.49 7.77 -4.96
CA LYS A 47 4.00 7.74 -3.58
C LYS A 47 3.40 9.09 -3.17
N GLN A 48 4.10 10.19 -3.45
CA GLN A 48 3.59 11.55 -3.15
C GLN A 48 2.30 11.83 -3.92
N ARG A 49 2.25 11.51 -5.21
CA ARG A 49 1.04 11.67 -6.04
C ARG A 49 -0.14 10.89 -5.49
N ASN A 50 0.06 9.63 -5.11
CA ASN A 50 -1.00 8.81 -4.55
C ASN A 50 -1.49 9.35 -3.19
N ILE A 51 -0.60 9.86 -2.34
CA ILE A 51 -0.98 10.51 -1.08
C ILE A 51 -1.79 11.79 -1.35
N LEU A 52 -1.35 12.63 -2.29
CA LEU A 52 -2.11 13.83 -2.66
C LEU A 52 -3.45 13.48 -3.30
N ALA A 53 -3.50 12.44 -4.13
CA ALA A 53 -4.72 12.00 -4.81
C ALA A 53 -5.76 11.48 -3.81
N VAL A 54 -5.35 10.65 -2.85
CA VAL A 54 -6.26 10.12 -1.82
C VAL A 54 -6.72 11.21 -0.84
N ALA A 55 -5.89 12.24 -0.64
CA ALA A 55 -6.22 13.43 0.15
C ALA A 55 -7.05 14.49 -0.61
N GLY A 56 -7.40 14.24 -1.88
CA GLY A 56 -8.15 15.20 -2.71
C GLY A 56 -7.39 16.48 -3.06
N LEU A 57 -6.06 16.48 -2.96
CA LEU A 57 -5.17 17.62 -3.23
C LEU A 57 -4.51 17.57 -4.62
N MET A 58 -4.75 16.51 -5.38
CA MET A 58 -4.20 16.34 -6.72
C MET A 58 -5.03 17.11 -7.76
N GLN A 59 -4.37 17.94 -8.57
CA GLN A 59 -5.01 18.70 -9.66
C GLN A 59 -4.62 18.12 -11.03
N GLU A 60 -5.50 18.27 -12.03
CA GLU A 60 -5.18 17.88 -13.40
C GLU A 60 -4.01 18.72 -13.95
N GLY A 61 -3.04 18.06 -14.59
CA GLY A 61 -1.90 18.73 -15.22
C GLY A 61 -0.79 19.21 -14.26
N ILE A 62 -0.85 18.85 -12.98
CA ILE A 62 0.17 19.23 -12.00
C ILE A 62 1.57 18.71 -12.38
N THR A 63 2.58 19.58 -12.32
CA THR A 63 3.96 19.21 -12.66
C THR A 63 4.64 18.45 -11.52
N LYS A 64 5.83 17.88 -11.76
CA LYS A 64 6.59 17.19 -10.70
C LYS A 64 6.97 18.13 -9.55
N ASP A 65 7.36 19.36 -9.87
CA ASP A 65 7.81 20.34 -8.88
C ASP A 65 6.62 20.84 -8.04
N ASP A 66 5.45 21.01 -8.67
CA ASP A 66 4.22 21.38 -7.97
C ASP A 66 3.76 20.28 -6.99
N VAL A 67 3.87 18.99 -7.39
CA VAL A 67 3.58 17.85 -6.49
C VAL A 67 4.47 17.93 -5.24
N ALA A 68 5.78 18.15 -5.41
CA ALA A 68 6.70 18.24 -4.29
C ALA A 68 6.39 19.44 -3.39
N ALA A 69 6.04 20.59 -3.97
CA ALA A 69 5.68 21.80 -3.24
C ALA A 69 4.39 21.62 -2.41
N VAL A 70 3.31 21.12 -3.03
CA VAL A 70 2.03 20.86 -2.34
C VAL A 70 2.22 19.80 -1.25
N PHE A 71 2.99 18.75 -1.53
CA PHE A 71 3.30 17.72 -0.54
C PHE A 71 4.04 18.32 0.66
N ALA A 72 5.10 19.10 0.44
CA ALA A 72 5.86 19.75 1.51
C ALA A 72 5.00 20.74 2.32
N GLU A 73 4.03 21.41 1.67
CA GLU A 73 3.17 22.39 2.32
C GLU A 73 2.03 21.77 3.13
N ARG A 74 1.41 20.70 2.59
CA ARG A 74 0.13 20.16 3.07
C ARG A 74 0.27 18.83 3.79
N ILE A 75 1.36 18.10 3.61
CA ILE A 75 1.56 16.76 4.17
C ILE A 75 2.66 16.77 5.22
N THR A 76 2.35 16.24 6.40
CA THR A 76 3.34 16.00 7.45
C THR A 76 3.46 14.49 7.70
N ALA A 77 4.59 13.89 7.33
CA ALA A 77 4.90 12.51 7.67
C ALA A 77 5.11 12.38 9.20
N ARG A 78 4.63 11.29 9.80
CA ARG A 78 4.85 10.94 11.21
C ARG A 78 5.11 9.46 11.36
N LEU A 79 5.84 9.08 12.41
CA LEU A 79 6.02 7.69 12.79
C LEU A 79 5.06 7.33 13.93
N VAL A 80 4.45 6.17 13.84
CA VAL A 80 3.52 5.61 14.84
C VAL A 80 4.10 4.32 15.38
N ASP A 81 4.16 4.17 16.70
CA ASP A 81 4.37 2.86 17.33
C ASP A 81 3.06 2.06 17.22
N LEU A 82 3.08 0.95 16.50
CA LEU A 82 1.87 0.15 16.24
C LEU A 82 1.40 -0.66 17.46
N LYS A 83 2.18 -0.72 18.55
CA LYS A 83 1.76 -1.38 19.78
C LYS A 83 1.02 -0.40 20.68
N THR A 84 1.54 0.81 20.85
CA THR A 84 0.92 1.82 21.74
C THR A 84 -0.06 2.74 21.02
N GLY A 85 0.09 2.87 19.70
CA GLY A 85 -0.64 3.85 18.89
C GLY A 85 -0.15 5.28 19.09
N GLU A 86 1.01 5.50 19.68
CA GLU A 86 1.55 6.84 19.94
C GLU A 86 2.35 7.35 18.75
N LEU A 87 2.26 8.66 18.52
CA LEU A 87 3.11 9.35 17.55
C LEU A 87 4.50 9.55 18.13
N MET A 88 5.51 9.08 17.42
CA MET A 88 6.90 9.19 17.85
C MET A 88 7.47 10.57 17.50
N ASP A 89 8.36 11.06 18.37
CA ASP A 89 9.22 12.22 18.09
C ASP A 89 10.54 11.75 17.44
N LYS A 90 10.42 11.23 16.22
CA LYS A 90 11.53 10.76 15.39
C LYS A 90 11.33 11.22 13.96
N ASP A 91 12.43 11.55 13.30
CA ASP A 91 12.44 11.99 11.90
C ASP A 91 12.02 10.85 10.94
N PRO A 92 10.84 10.95 10.28
CA PRO A 92 10.39 9.93 9.35
C PRO A 92 11.30 9.79 8.13
N ALA A 93 12.02 10.84 7.72
CA ALA A 93 12.90 10.80 6.56
C ALA A 93 14.10 9.85 6.74
N LYS A 94 14.44 9.53 7.99
CA LYS A 94 15.52 8.58 8.34
C LYS A 94 15.01 7.15 8.55
N TYR A 95 13.70 6.94 8.52
CA TYR A 95 13.11 5.63 8.74
C TYR A 95 12.96 4.88 7.41
N ASN A 96 13.55 3.68 7.34
CA ASN A 96 13.41 2.79 6.20
C ASN A 96 12.58 1.57 6.58
N GLN A 97 11.29 1.59 6.21
CA GLN A 97 10.35 0.53 6.53
C GLN A 97 10.78 -0.84 5.97
N ALA A 98 11.38 -0.88 4.77
CA ALA A 98 11.81 -2.13 4.15
C ALA A 98 13.00 -2.79 4.89
N LEU A 99 13.87 -1.98 5.50
CA LEU A 99 14.94 -2.48 6.37
C LEU A 99 14.36 -2.89 7.74
N ALA A 100 13.47 -2.07 8.32
CA ALA A 100 12.86 -2.35 9.61
C ALA A 100 12.05 -3.67 9.62
N LEU A 101 11.39 -4.01 8.50
CA LEU A 101 10.64 -5.25 8.34
C LEU A 101 11.54 -6.51 8.35
N LYS A 102 12.81 -6.37 7.95
CA LYS A 102 13.80 -7.45 7.91
C LYS A 102 14.53 -7.62 9.24
N ASP A 103 14.55 -6.58 10.08
CA ASP A 103 15.21 -6.60 11.38
C ASP A 103 14.28 -7.20 12.46
N PRO A 104 14.65 -8.33 13.10
CA PRO A 104 13.88 -8.94 14.19
C PRO A 104 13.63 -8.04 15.41
N GLN A 105 14.46 -7.02 15.64
CA GLN A 105 14.24 -6.08 16.75
C GLN A 105 13.22 -4.98 16.42
N MET A 106 13.03 -4.70 15.12
CA MET A 106 12.13 -3.64 14.63
C MET A 106 10.86 -4.18 13.98
N SER A 107 10.64 -5.50 14.01
CA SER A 107 9.46 -6.13 13.45
C SER A 107 9.11 -7.44 14.14
N THR A 108 7.82 -7.76 14.09
CA THR A 108 7.19 -8.91 14.75
C THR A 108 6.77 -9.93 13.70
N THR A 109 7.06 -11.21 13.92
CA THR A 109 6.50 -12.32 13.15
C THR A 109 5.07 -12.59 13.61
N LEU A 110 4.17 -12.79 12.67
CA LEU A 110 2.76 -13.04 12.95
C LEU A 110 2.48 -14.55 12.86
N ASP A 111 1.70 -15.05 13.80
CA ASP A 111 1.13 -16.38 13.69
C ASP A 111 0.00 -16.40 12.65
N ALA A 112 -0.33 -17.57 12.10
CA ALA A 112 -1.35 -17.70 11.06
C ALA A 112 -2.74 -17.17 11.48
N SER A 113 -3.09 -17.27 12.76
CA SER A 113 -4.35 -16.73 13.30
C SER A 113 -4.35 -15.20 13.41
N GLN A 114 -3.17 -14.58 13.42
CA GLN A 114 -2.96 -13.13 13.54
C GLN A 114 -2.70 -12.46 12.19
N ASP A 115 -2.57 -13.25 11.11
CA ASP A 115 -2.16 -12.79 9.79
C ASP A 115 -3.22 -13.06 8.71
N PRO A 116 -4.45 -12.53 8.83
CA PRO A 116 -5.45 -12.69 7.78
C PRO A 116 -4.97 -12.08 6.45
N ALA A 117 -4.18 -11.01 6.52
CA ALA A 117 -3.64 -10.31 5.35
C ALA A 117 -2.46 -11.03 4.68
N GLY A 118 -1.95 -12.14 5.23
CA GLY A 118 -0.86 -12.92 4.64
C GLY A 118 0.47 -12.17 4.53
N ILE A 119 0.72 -11.19 5.40
CA ILE A 119 1.93 -10.35 5.39
C ILE A 119 3.12 -11.00 6.10
N LYS A 120 2.89 -12.04 6.91
CA LYS A 120 3.83 -12.87 7.68
C LYS A 120 4.61 -12.13 8.78
N ARG A 121 5.00 -10.89 8.52
CA ARG A 121 5.71 -10.00 9.43
C ARG A 121 5.17 -8.59 9.32
N ARG A 122 5.22 -7.88 10.44
CA ARG A 122 4.81 -6.47 10.56
C ARG A 122 5.93 -5.69 11.23
N SER A 123 6.28 -4.51 10.73
CA SER A 123 7.17 -3.61 11.50
C SER A 123 6.50 -3.18 12.80
N ASN A 124 7.28 -2.82 13.81
CA ASN A 124 6.77 -2.28 15.07
C ASN A 124 6.37 -0.81 14.94
N VAL A 125 6.93 -0.13 13.93
CA VAL A 125 6.67 1.28 13.63
C VAL A 125 6.09 1.38 12.22
N ALA A 126 5.15 2.30 12.01
CA ALA A 126 4.64 2.64 10.69
C ALA A 126 4.78 4.14 10.42
N GLU A 127 5.09 4.49 9.17
CA GLU A 127 5.01 5.86 8.69
C GLU A 127 3.56 6.16 8.26
N ILE A 128 3.00 7.27 8.72
CA ILE A 128 1.69 7.77 8.32
C ILE A 128 1.82 9.21 7.82
N TYR A 129 0.76 9.75 7.21
CA TYR A 129 0.75 11.12 6.72
C TYR A 129 -0.44 11.88 7.28
N LEU A 130 -0.17 13.04 7.88
CA LEU A 130 -1.19 13.96 8.33
C LEU A 130 -1.38 15.02 7.25
N VAL A 131 -2.61 15.15 6.76
CA VAL A 131 -2.99 16.15 5.76
C VAL A 131 -3.49 17.38 6.48
N ARG A 132 -2.94 18.54 6.13
CA ARG A 132 -3.33 19.83 6.70
C ARG A 132 -4.22 20.62 5.75
N ASP A 133 -5.15 21.38 6.30
CA ASP A 133 -5.92 22.38 5.58
C ASP A 133 -5.08 23.64 5.29
N GLU A 134 -5.67 24.62 4.62
CA GLU A 134 -5.02 25.90 4.34
C GLU A 134 -4.70 26.69 5.62
N GLN A 135 -5.45 26.45 6.70
CA GLN A 135 -5.22 27.02 8.03
C GLN A 135 -4.23 26.20 8.88
N LYS A 136 -3.53 25.24 8.27
CA LYS A 136 -2.54 24.33 8.88
C LYS A 136 -3.09 23.38 9.95
N ARG A 137 -4.40 23.22 10.07
CA ARG A 137 -5.05 22.24 10.95
C ARG A 137 -5.08 20.88 10.29
N ILE A 138 -4.95 19.81 11.05
CA ILE A 138 -5.06 18.45 10.52
C ILE A 138 -6.52 18.22 10.11
N GLN A 139 -6.75 17.86 8.84
CA GLN A 139 -8.07 17.54 8.30
C GLN A 139 -8.25 16.06 8.01
N GLU A 140 -7.16 15.35 7.70
CA GLU A 140 -7.20 13.94 7.30
C GLU A 140 -5.94 13.20 7.73
N ILE A 141 -6.07 11.89 7.84
CA ILE A 141 -5.01 10.96 8.20
C ILE A 141 -4.90 9.94 7.09
N VAL A 142 -3.75 9.84 6.44
CA VAL A 142 -3.48 8.84 5.41
C VAL A 142 -2.64 7.71 5.99
N LEU A 143 -3.19 6.51 5.94
CA LEU A 143 -2.59 5.28 6.44
C LEU A 143 -2.15 4.38 5.29
N PRO A 144 -0.89 3.92 5.24
CA PRO A 144 -0.49 2.84 4.34
C PRO A 144 -0.99 1.50 4.87
N ILE A 145 -1.77 0.78 4.07
CA ILE A 145 -2.18 -0.59 4.35
C ILE A 145 -1.71 -1.51 3.23
N TYR A 146 -1.50 -2.78 3.54
CA TYR A 146 -1.13 -3.76 2.53
C TYR A 146 -1.53 -5.18 2.93
N GLY A 147 -1.77 -6.02 1.93
CA GLY A 147 -2.10 -7.42 2.15
C GLY A 147 -2.04 -8.22 0.86
N ASN A 148 -1.95 -9.53 1.02
CA ASN A 148 -1.79 -10.43 -0.11
C ASN A 148 -3.11 -10.57 -0.87
N GLY A 149 -3.08 -10.26 -2.16
CA GLY A 149 -4.13 -10.59 -3.12
C GLY A 149 -4.02 -12.02 -3.60
N LEU A 150 -4.40 -12.27 -4.85
CA LEU A 150 -4.21 -13.57 -5.48
C LEU A 150 -2.77 -13.74 -5.99
N TRP A 151 -2.23 -12.73 -6.65
CA TRP A 151 -0.95 -12.81 -7.36
C TRP A 151 0.15 -11.99 -6.70
N SER A 152 -0.22 -10.97 -5.92
CA SER A 152 0.70 -9.95 -5.44
C SER A 152 0.40 -9.49 -4.01
N MET A 153 1.41 -8.91 -3.38
CA MET A 153 1.17 -8.03 -2.23
C MET A 153 0.61 -6.71 -2.77
N MET A 154 -0.56 -6.32 -2.28
CA MET A 154 -1.26 -5.13 -2.72
C MET A 154 -1.07 -4.03 -1.69
N TYR A 155 -0.63 -2.85 -2.11
CA TYR A 155 -0.40 -1.70 -1.24
C TYR A 155 -1.37 -0.58 -1.58
N ALA A 156 -2.00 -0.04 -0.53
CA ALA A 156 -2.94 1.06 -0.63
C ALA A 156 -2.65 2.16 0.39
N PHE A 157 -3.08 3.37 0.06
CA PHE A 157 -3.29 4.44 1.01
C PHE A 157 -4.79 4.59 1.26
N VAL A 158 -5.16 4.71 2.54
CA VAL A 158 -6.52 5.03 2.98
C VAL A 158 -6.49 6.35 3.71
N ALA A 159 -7.22 7.34 3.21
CA ALA A 159 -7.44 8.61 3.89
C ALA A 159 -8.66 8.49 4.80
N LEU A 160 -8.51 8.90 6.05
CA LEU A 160 -9.57 8.96 7.05
C LEU A 160 -9.76 10.39 7.54
N GLU A 161 -10.98 10.72 7.95
CA GLU A 161 -11.26 11.95 8.71
C GLU A 161 -10.58 11.93 10.08
N THR A 162 -10.54 13.10 10.74
CA THR A 162 -10.03 13.23 12.11
C THR A 162 -10.87 12.49 13.15
N ASP A 163 -12.03 11.94 12.78
CA ASP A 163 -12.79 11.00 13.60
C ASP A 163 -12.14 9.60 13.68
N GLY A 164 -11.09 9.34 12.89
CA GLY A 164 -10.36 8.07 12.86
C GLY A 164 -11.21 6.87 12.41
N ARG A 165 -12.32 7.09 11.70
CA ARG A 165 -13.25 6.03 11.26
C ARG A 165 -13.75 6.25 9.84
N THR A 166 -14.11 7.48 9.48
CA THR A 166 -14.77 7.80 8.21
C THR A 166 -13.76 7.94 7.10
N VAL A 167 -13.95 7.20 6.01
CA VAL A 167 -13.03 7.15 4.88
C VAL A 167 -13.27 8.34 3.96
N LYS A 168 -12.20 9.08 3.65
CA LYS A 168 -12.16 10.16 2.67
C LYS A 168 -11.78 9.69 1.27
N GLY A 169 -11.00 8.60 1.20
CA GLY A 169 -10.60 8.01 -0.06
C GLY A 169 -9.71 6.80 0.14
N ILE A 170 -9.55 6.04 -0.94
CA ILE A 170 -8.58 4.95 -1.05
C ILE A 170 -7.89 5.01 -2.40
N THR A 171 -6.61 4.63 -2.45
CA THR A 171 -5.91 4.35 -3.71
C THR A 171 -4.94 3.19 -3.54
N TYR A 172 -4.97 2.23 -4.45
CA TYR A 172 -3.94 1.21 -4.58
C TYR A 172 -2.82 1.77 -5.46
N TYR A 173 -1.58 1.71 -4.97
CA TYR A 173 -0.43 2.31 -5.65
C TYR A 173 0.62 1.28 -6.09
N ASP A 174 0.54 0.04 -5.58
CA ASP A 174 1.37 -1.06 -6.03
C ASP A 174 0.57 -2.36 -5.89
N GLN A 175 0.29 -3.00 -7.02
CA GLN A 175 -0.42 -4.28 -7.12
C GLN A 175 -0.05 -4.96 -8.44
N GLY A 176 -0.16 -6.29 -8.47
CA GLY A 176 0.17 -7.13 -9.63
C GLY A 176 -0.94 -8.12 -9.97
N GLU A 177 -2.19 -7.77 -9.68
CA GLU A 177 -3.35 -8.58 -9.98
C GLU A 177 -3.70 -8.51 -11.48
N THR A 178 -4.57 -9.42 -11.94
CA THR A 178 -4.96 -9.47 -13.36
C THR A 178 -5.78 -8.24 -13.76
N PRO A 179 -5.37 -7.46 -14.78
CA PRO A 179 -6.14 -6.32 -15.28
C PRO A 179 -7.55 -6.72 -15.71
N GLY A 180 -8.56 -5.89 -15.38
CA GLY A 180 -9.98 -6.17 -15.64
C GLY A 180 -10.63 -7.20 -14.72
N LEU A 181 -9.86 -7.76 -13.76
CA LEU A 181 -10.37 -8.65 -12.70
C LEU A 181 -9.94 -8.09 -11.33
N GLY A 182 -8.83 -8.57 -10.78
CA GLY A 182 -8.31 -8.09 -9.50
C GLY A 182 -7.71 -6.69 -9.60
N GLY A 183 -7.17 -6.32 -10.78
CA GLY A 183 -6.66 -4.97 -11.04
C GLY A 183 -7.75 -3.88 -10.95
N GLU A 184 -9.03 -4.26 -10.90
CA GLU A 184 -10.13 -3.33 -10.66
C GLU A 184 -10.08 -2.65 -9.28
N VAL A 185 -9.15 -3.04 -8.39
CA VAL A 185 -8.82 -2.23 -7.20
C VAL A 185 -8.41 -0.80 -7.54
N GLU A 186 -7.94 -0.54 -8.76
CA GLU A 186 -7.59 0.80 -9.26
C GLU A 186 -8.78 1.57 -9.86
N ASN A 187 -9.89 0.87 -10.14
CA ASN A 187 -11.06 1.45 -10.79
C ASN A 187 -11.62 2.64 -9.98
N PRO A 188 -11.69 3.86 -10.55
CA PRO A 188 -12.18 5.04 -9.84
C PRO A 188 -13.59 4.87 -9.28
N ASN A 189 -14.48 4.16 -9.99
CA ASN A 189 -15.85 3.93 -9.53
C ASN A 189 -15.89 3.01 -8.31
N TRP A 190 -15.02 2.00 -8.27
CA TRP A 190 -14.93 1.09 -7.13
C TRP A 190 -14.32 1.80 -5.91
N ARG A 191 -13.23 2.57 -6.11
CA ARG A 191 -12.59 3.36 -5.04
C ARG A 191 -13.54 4.42 -4.47
N ALA A 192 -14.37 5.05 -5.30
CA ALA A 192 -15.37 6.02 -4.86
C ALA A 192 -16.40 5.44 -3.88
N GLN A 193 -16.67 4.13 -3.91
CA GLN A 193 -17.61 3.49 -2.98
C GLN A 193 -17.14 3.55 -1.53
N PHE A 194 -15.83 3.70 -1.28
CA PHE A 194 -15.27 3.77 0.07
C PHE A 194 -15.52 5.13 0.72
N VAL A 195 -15.75 6.20 -0.04
CA VAL A 195 -15.93 7.54 0.52
C VAL A 195 -17.19 7.58 1.41
N GLY A 196 -17.03 8.05 2.64
CA GLY A 196 -18.08 8.09 3.66
C GLY A 196 -18.34 6.75 4.37
N LYS A 197 -17.66 5.67 4.00
CA LYS A 197 -17.73 4.39 4.74
C LYS A 197 -16.92 4.48 6.03
N LYS A 198 -17.25 3.64 6.99
CA LYS A 198 -16.55 3.53 8.27
C LYS A 198 -15.70 2.27 8.31
N VAL A 199 -14.44 2.41 8.72
CA VAL A 199 -13.51 1.25 8.86
C VAL A 199 -13.67 0.49 10.17
N LEU A 200 -14.22 1.15 11.20
CA LEU A 200 -14.36 0.61 12.55
C LEU A 200 -15.79 0.76 13.05
N ASP A 201 -16.28 -0.22 13.81
CA ASP A 201 -17.56 -0.14 14.54
C ASP A 201 -17.44 0.77 15.78
N ASP A 202 -18.53 0.89 16.53
CA ASP A 202 -18.59 1.74 17.73
C ASP A 202 -17.74 1.21 18.89
N ASN A 203 -17.34 -0.06 18.85
CA ASN A 203 -16.41 -0.67 19.79
C ASN A 203 -14.94 -0.54 19.33
N GLY A 204 -14.71 0.12 18.19
CA GLY A 204 -13.38 0.26 17.60
C GLY A 204 -12.83 -1.02 16.97
N GLN A 205 -13.69 -1.96 16.58
CA GLN A 205 -13.32 -3.20 15.89
C GLN A 205 -13.43 -3.04 14.37
N PRO A 206 -12.59 -3.72 13.56
CA PRO A 206 -12.69 -3.72 12.10
C PRO A 206 -14.09 -4.12 11.63
N ALA A 207 -14.74 -3.21 10.91
CA ALA A 207 -16.13 -3.36 10.51
C ALA A 207 -16.34 -3.34 9.01
N LEU A 208 -15.42 -2.75 8.24
CA LEU A 208 -15.55 -2.66 6.78
C LEU A 208 -15.68 -4.05 6.14
N LYS A 209 -16.61 -4.21 5.20
CA LYS A 209 -16.87 -5.42 4.44
C LYS A 209 -16.79 -5.20 2.94
N VAL A 210 -16.06 -6.09 2.28
CA VAL A 210 -16.00 -6.19 0.81
C VAL A 210 -16.95 -7.31 0.40
N VAL A 211 -18.13 -6.93 -0.08
CA VAL A 211 -19.27 -7.85 -0.22
C VAL A 211 -19.36 -8.43 -1.62
N LYS A 212 -19.14 -9.75 -1.74
CA LYS A 212 -19.34 -10.47 -3.00
C LYS A 212 -20.78 -10.29 -3.51
N GLY A 213 -20.92 -9.83 -4.75
CA GLY A 213 -22.22 -9.60 -5.37
C GLY A 213 -22.83 -8.21 -5.09
N GLY A 214 -22.12 -7.37 -4.34
CA GLY A 214 -22.48 -5.98 -4.07
C GLY A 214 -22.95 -5.71 -2.65
N ALA A 215 -22.62 -4.54 -2.13
CA ALA A 215 -23.09 -4.02 -0.86
C ALA A 215 -24.52 -3.50 -0.97
N ARG A 216 -25.24 -3.47 0.17
CA ARG A 216 -26.59 -2.88 0.19
C ARG A 216 -26.48 -1.34 0.10
N PRO A 217 -27.39 -0.67 -0.63
CA PRO A 217 -27.45 0.79 -0.61
C PRO A 217 -27.58 1.31 0.82
N GLY A 218 -26.78 2.32 1.17
CA GLY A 218 -26.78 2.95 2.50
C GLY A 218 -26.03 2.19 3.60
N ASP A 219 -25.44 1.02 3.32
CA ASP A 219 -24.60 0.33 4.29
C ASP A 219 -23.32 1.13 4.56
N GLU A 220 -23.15 1.63 5.78
CA GLU A 220 -22.01 2.46 6.18
C GLU A 220 -20.69 1.68 6.26
N PHE A 221 -20.75 0.35 6.31
CA PHE A 221 -19.60 -0.52 6.52
C PHE A 221 -19.33 -1.42 5.33
N ALA A 222 -20.04 -1.30 4.22
CA ALA A 222 -19.87 -2.21 3.09
C ALA A 222 -19.59 -1.50 1.76
N VAL A 223 -18.71 -2.12 0.99
CA VAL A 223 -18.41 -1.82 -0.42
C VAL A 223 -18.56 -3.08 -1.27
N ASP A 224 -18.71 -2.92 -2.57
CA ASP A 224 -18.82 -4.05 -3.49
C ASP A 224 -17.51 -4.85 -3.54
N GLY A 225 -17.62 -6.17 -3.65
CA GLY A 225 -16.53 -7.02 -4.09
C GLY A 225 -16.30 -6.92 -5.59
N LEU A 226 -15.07 -7.16 -6.03
CA LEU A 226 -14.68 -7.16 -7.43
C LEU A 226 -15.31 -8.34 -8.17
N SER A 227 -16.05 -8.04 -9.23
CA SER A 227 -16.73 -9.06 -10.05
C SER A 227 -15.70 -9.99 -10.70
N GLY A 228 -15.90 -11.31 -10.56
CA GLY A 228 -14.95 -12.32 -11.07
C GLY A 228 -13.62 -12.41 -10.31
N ALA A 229 -13.35 -11.55 -9.33
CA ALA A 229 -12.08 -11.48 -8.60
C ALA A 229 -12.28 -11.60 -7.08
N THR A 230 -12.96 -12.67 -6.65
CA THR A 230 -13.25 -12.91 -5.22
C THR A 230 -11.99 -13.05 -4.36
N LEU A 231 -10.91 -13.66 -4.88
CA LEU A 231 -9.67 -13.82 -4.10
C LEU A 231 -8.98 -12.49 -3.84
N THR A 232 -8.91 -11.61 -4.83
CA THR A 232 -8.43 -10.23 -4.66
C THR A 232 -9.33 -9.47 -3.68
N SER A 233 -10.66 -9.60 -3.82
CA SER A 233 -11.63 -8.98 -2.89
C SER A 233 -11.42 -9.42 -1.44
N ASN A 234 -11.12 -10.71 -1.22
CA ASN A 234 -10.78 -11.23 0.10
C ASN A 234 -9.44 -10.66 0.60
N GLY A 235 -8.45 -10.50 -0.28
CA GLY A 235 -7.19 -9.83 0.07
C GLY A 235 -7.41 -8.39 0.53
N VAL A 236 -8.31 -7.64 -0.12
CA VAL A 236 -8.74 -6.30 0.32
C VAL A 236 -9.38 -6.38 1.70
N GLN A 237 -10.38 -7.25 1.89
CA GLN A 237 -11.07 -7.47 3.17
C GLN A 237 -10.06 -7.72 4.30
N HIS A 238 -9.16 -8.68 4.10
CA HIS A 238 -8.19 -9.08 5.10
C HIS A 238 -7.17 -7.98 5.41
N SER A 239 -6.82 -7.15 4.42
CA SER A 239 -5.98 -5.97 4.64
C SER A 239 -6.63 -5.03 5.64
N PHE A 240 -7.93 -4.74 5.49
CA PHE A 240 -8.66 -3.91 6.45
C PHE A 240 -8.81 -4.60 7.81
N ASP A 241 -9.14 -5.89 7.85
CA ASP A 241 -9.28 -6.64 9.09
C ASP A 241 -7.98 -6.61 9.92
N PHE A 242 -6.82 -6.74 9.26
CA PHE A 242 -5.53 -6.66 9.93
C PHE A 242 -5.16 -5.23 10.34
N TRP A 243 -5.11 -4.30 9.37
CA TRP A 243 -4.56 -2.96 9.60
C TRP A 243 -5.46 -2.06 10.42
N MET A 244 -6.75 -2.33 10.51
CA MET A 244 -7.65 -1.61 11.41
C MET A 244 -7.77 -2.29 12.77
N GLY A 245 -7.23 -3.51 12.92
CA GLY A 245 -7.26 -4.29 14.16
C GLY A 245 -6.18 -3.89 15.17
N GLU A 246 -6.13 -4.65 16.27
CA GLU A 246 -5.22 -4.43 17.41
C GLU A 246 -3.73 -4.49 17.02
N LEU A 247 -3.38 -5.37 16.08
CA LEU A 247 -2.02 -5.50 15.56
C LEU A 247 -1.73 -4.52 14.40
N GLY A 248 -2.66 -3.64 14.07
CA GLY A 248 -2.49 -2.61 13.04
C GLY A 248 -2.49 -1.22 13.64
N PHE A 249 -3.23 -0.33 13.00
CA PHE A 249 -3.49 1.04 13.43
C PHE A 249 -4.63 1.15 14.44
N GLY A 250 -5.28 0.05 14.86
CA GLY A 250 -6.38 0.08 15.84
C GLY A 250 -6.07 0.90 17.10
N PRO A 251 -4.91 0.68 17.79
CA PRO A 251 -4.50 1.49 18.93
C PRO A 251 -4.31 2.98 18.59
N PHE A 252 -3.70 3.28 17.45
CA PHE A 252 -3.51 4.66 16.99
C PHE A 252 -4.84 5.35 16.71
N LEU A 253 -5.76 4.67 16.01
CA LEU A 253 -7.08 5.20 15.69
C LEU A 253 -7.94 5.39 16.95
N LYS A 254 -7.74 4.57 17.98
CA LYS A 254 -8.33 4.82 19.30
C LYS A 254 -7.81 6.13 19.89
N ASN A 255 -6.50 6.35 19.90
CA ASN A 255 -5.91 7.60 20.41
C ASN A 255 -6.42 8.82 19.61
N VAL A 256 -6.57 8.69 18.29
CA VAL A 256 -7.16 9.73 17.43
C VAL A 256 -8.59 10.09 17.88
N ARG A 257 -9.46 9.08 18.10
CA ARG A 257 -10.83 9.28 18.58
C ARG A 257 -10.89 9.93 19.98
N GLU A 258 -9.87 9.70 20.79
CA GLU A 258 -9.72 10.29 22.12
C GLU A 258 -9.06 11.70 22.08
N GLY A 259 -8.77 12.23 20.88
CA GLY A 259 -8.34 13.61 20.68
C GLY A 259 -6.83 13.81 20.52
N ALA A 260 -6.05 12.75 20.25
CA ALA A 260 -4.59 12.84 20.11
C ALA A 260 -4.11 13.80 19.00
N LEU A 261 -4.95 14.10 18.01
CA LEU A 261 -4.61 15.03 16.92
C LEU A 261 -5.05 16.49 17.16
N ASN A 262 -5.84 16.74 18.21
CA ASN A 262 -6.27 18.08 18.57
C ASN A 262 -5.32 18.75 19.59
N ASN A 263 -4.45 17.95 20.23
CA ASN A 263 -3.59 18.37 21.33
C ASN A 263 -2.09 18.40 20.96
N GLY A 264 -1.73 18.47 19.67
CA GLY A 264 -0.34 18.40 19.19
C GLY A 264 -0.02 19.35 18.05
#